data_AF-A0A9E6MQC9-F1
#
_entry.id   AF-A0A9E6MQC9-F1
#
_cell.length_a   1.000
_cell.length_b   1.000
_cell.length_c   1.000
_cell.angle_alpha   90.00
_cell.angle_beta   90.00
_cell.angle_gamma   90.00
#
_symmetry.space_group_name_H-M   'P 1'
#
loop_
_entity.id
_entity.type
_entity.pdbx_description
1 polymer ?
#
loop_
_entity_poly.entity_id
_entity_poly.type
_entity_poly.pdbx_seq_one_letter_code
_entity_poly.pdbx_strand_id
1 'polypeptide(L)'
;MTNVQMNLRIDKDVKRKMDATAAALGTTSAAAMNIFARQFVAVGGFPFDVKIPQSSEVPRIDRGKLYQAERMRDGSPVLPSEWRDQEGDIYDDLA
;
A
#
# COMPACT_ATOMS: atom_id res chain seq x y z
N MET A 1 -15.15 38.88 -3.45
CA MET A 1 -15.05 37.62 -2.68
C MET A 1 -14.37 37.94 -1.36
N THR A 2 -15.04 37.70 -0.24
CA THR A 2 -14.46 37.92 1.09
C THR A 2 -13.52 36.77 1.41
N ASN A 3 -12.24 37.06 1.64
CA ASN A 3 -11.27 36.06 2.07
C ASN A 3 -11.28 36.00 3.61
N VAL A 4 -11.30 34.79 4.18
CA VAL A 4 -11.37 34.56 5.62
C VAL A 4 -10.17 33.72 6.04
N GLN A 5 -9.47 34.16 7.08
CA GLN A 5 -8.32 33.44 7.62
C GLN A 5 -8.79 32.32 8.57
N MET A 6 -8.30 31.11 8.35
CA MET A 6 -8.57 29.93 9.17
C MET A 6 -7.29 29.53 9.91
N ASN A 7 -7.36 29.36 11.24
CA ASN A 7 -6.23 28.85 12.04
C ASN A 7 -6.43 27.37 12.36
N LEU A 8 -5.51 26.52 11.86
CA LEU A 8 -5.54 25.07 12.05
C LEU A 8 -4.28 24.62 12.81
N ARG A 9 -4.47 23.80 13.85
CA ARG A 9 -3.38 23.07 14.51
C ARG A 9 -3.26 21.70 13.86
N ILE A 10 -2.06 21.37 13.39
CA ILE A 10 -1.75 20.11 12.72
C ILE A 10 -0.40 19.61 13.23
N ASP A 11 -0.26 18.30 13.33
CA ASP A 11 1.02 17.69 13.66
C ASP A 11 2.08 17.99 12.57
N LYS A 12 3.35 18.09 13.00
CA LYS A 12 4.46 18.47 12.13
C LYS A 12 4.69 17.44 11.01
N ASP A 13 4.58 16.15 11.32
CA ASP A 13 4.80 15.08 10.34
C ASP A 13 3.65 15.01 9.35
N VAL A 14 2.41 15.22 9.81
CA VAL A 14 1.24 15.30 8.93
C VAL A 14 1.36 16.50 7.99
N LYS A 15 1.77 17.68 8.49
CA LYS A 15 2.03 18.86 7.66
C LYS A 15 3.09 18.60 6.61
N ARG A 16 4.21 17.96 6.98
CA ARG A 16 5.29 17.62 6.04
C ARG A 16 4.80 16.69 4.93
N LYS A 17 4.00 15.66 5.28
CA LYS A 17 3.40 14.75 4.30
C LYS A 17 2.44 15.48 3.37
N MET A 18 1.57 16.33 3.93
CA MET A 18 0.63 17.14 3.15
C MET A 18 1.37 18.06 2.16
N ASP A 19 2.45 18.71 2.58
CA ASP A 19 3.26 19.57 1.71
C ASP A 19 3.90 18.77 0.57
N ALA A 20 4.46 17.59 0.87
CA ALA A 20 5.06 16.73 -0.14
C ALA A 20 4.02 16.24 -1.16
N THR A 21 2.84 15.82 -0.70
CA THR A 21 1.74 15.39 -1.58
C THR A 21 1.22 16.55 -2.43
N ALA A 22 1.04 17.73 -1.84
CA ALA A 22 0.61 18.93 -2.57
C ALA A 22 1.62 19.30 -3.66
N ALA A 23 2.92 19.28 -3.34
CA ALA A 23 3.99 19.55 -4.30
C ALA A 23 4.01 18.54 -5.45
N ALA A 24 3.82 17.25 -5.15
CA ALA A 24 3.73 16.20 -6.17
C ALA A 24 2.54 16.39 -7.13
N LEU A 25 1.45 16.99 -6.65
CA LEU A 25 0.28 17.37 -7.44
C LEU A 25 0.43 18.73 -8.13
N GLY A 26 1.58 19.41 -7.99
CA GLY A 26 1.83 20.73 -8.57
C GLY A 26 1.07 21.86 -7.89
N THR A 27 0.66 21.69 -6.63
CA THR A 27 -0.12 22.67 -5.86
C THR A 27 0.53 22.99 -4.51
N THR A 28 -0.03 23.97 -3.81
CA THR A 28 0.37 24.27 -2.42
C THR A 28 -0.60 23.65 -1.44
N SER A 29 -0.16 23.40 -0.23
CA SER A 29 -0.96 22.81 0.84
C SER A 29 -2.16 23.69 1.22
N ALA A 30 -2.02 25.01 1.10
CA ALA A 30 -3.13 25.96 1.30
C ALA A 30 -4.16 25.88 0.16
N ALA A 31 -3.73 25.73 -1.09
CA ALA A 31 -4.62 25.52 -2.22
C ALA A 31 -5.33 24.16 -2.13
N ALA A 32 -4.61 23.10 -1.75
CA ALA A 32 -5.18 21.79 -1.49
C ALA A 32 -6.26 21.84 -0.38
N MET A 33 -6.01 22.57 0.72
CA MET A 33 -6.99 22.76 1.78
C MET A 33 -8.23 23.53 1.31
N ASN A 34 -8.06 24.52 0.44
CA ASN A 34 -9.20 25.23 -0.17
C ASN A 34 -10.04 24.32 -1.07
N ILE A 35 -9.40 23.45 -1.86
CA ILE A 35 -10.10 22.45 -2.69
C ILE A 35 -10.87 21.49 -1.79
N PHE A 36 -10.22 20.98 -0.74
CA PHE A 36 -10.86 20.10 0.24
C PHE A 36 -12.09 20.75 0.87
N ALA A 37 -12.00 22.00 1.33
CA ALA A 37 -13.13 22.71 1.93
C ALA A 37 -14.32 22.84 0.97
N ARG A 38 -14.06 23.15 -0.31
CA ARG A 38 -15.11 23.22 -1.34
C ARG A 38 -15.77 21.88 -1.57
N GLN A 39 -14.98 20.81 -1.66
CA GLN A 39 -15.52 19.48 -1.88
C GLN A 39 -16.31 18.98 -0.67
N PHE A 40 -15.83 19.27 0.54
CA PHE A 40 -16.51 18.93 1.78
C PHE A 40 -17.93 19.53 1.83
N VAL A 41 -18.06 20.80 1.44
CA VAL A 41 -19.37 21.48 1.34
C VAL A 41 -20.22 20.91 0.19
N ALA A 42 -19.62 20.65 -0.97
CA ALA A 42 -20.35 20.16 -2.14
C ALA A 42 -20.97 18.77 -1.94
N VAL A 43 -20.27 17.88 -1.24
CA VAL A 43 -20.72 16.50 -0.96
C VAL A 43 -21.57 16.44 0.32
N GLY A 44 -21.52 17.47 1.18
CA GLY A 44 -22.19 17.46 2.48
C GLY A 44 -21.49 16.58 3.51
N GLY A 45 -20.19 16.31 3.34
CA GLY A 45 -19.42 15.38 4.17
C GLY A 45 -17.99 15.20 3.64
N PHE A 46 -17.25 14.24 4.20
CA PHE A 46 -15.91 13.96 3.72
C PHE A 46 -15.94 13.40 2.28
N PRO A 47 -15.06 13.89 1.38
CA PRO A 47 -14.98 13.39 0.01
C PRO A 47 -14.32 12.00 -0.09
N PHE A 48 -13.88 11.45 1.03
CA PHE A 48 -13.34 10.12 1.18
C PHE A 48 -14.03 9.42 2.35
N ASP A 49 -14.05 8.09 2.30
CA ASP A 49 -14.63 7.26 3.35
C ASP A 49 -13.76 7.33 4.61
N VAL A 50 -14.29 7.92 5.69
CA VAL A 50 -13.57 8.05 6.97
C VAL A 50 -13.73 6.77 7.75
N LYS A 51 -12.82 5.83 7.49
CA LYS A 51 -12.74 4.56 8.22
C LYS A 51 -11.62 4.62 9.26
N ILE A 52 -11.81 3.91 10.36
CA ILE A 52 -10.70 3.57 11.25
C ILE A 52 -9.70 2.78 10.39
N PRO A 53 -8.43 3.19 10.31
CA PRO A 53 -7.44 2.44 9.54
C PRO A 53 -7.35 1.05 10.16
N GLN A 54 -7.93 0.05 9.51
CA GLN A 54 -7.52 -1.32 9.75
C GLN A 54 -6.05 -1.34 9.32
N SER A 55 -5.16 -1.41 10.33
CA SER A 55 -3.74 -1.70 10.11
C SER A 55 -3.68 -2.76 9.03
N SER A 56 -2.97 -2.48 7.93
CA SER A 56 -2.88 -3.35 6.77
C SER A 56 -2.68 -4.79 7.24
N GLU A 57 -3.77 -5.55 7.34
CA GLU A 57 -3.70 -6.94 7.75
C GLU A 57 -2.89 -7.58 6.65
N VAL A 58 -1.67 -7.99 6.99
CA VAL A 58 -0.89 -8.90 6.15
C VAL A 58 -1.89 -10.00 5.78
N PRO A 59 -2.21 -10.18 4.49
CA PRO A 59 -3.30 -11.06 4.10
C PRO A 59 -3.08 -12.39 4.79
N ARG A 60 -4.09 -12.83 5.56
CA ARG A 60 -4.01 -14.05 6.37
C ARG A 60 -3.69 -15.20 5.43
N ILE A 61 -2.41 -15.58 5.37
CA ILE A 61 -1.96 -16.68 4.52
C ILE A 61 -2.56 -17.95 5.11
N ASP A 62 -3.48 -18.57 4.36
CA ASP A 62 -4.03 -19.85 4.72
C ASP A 62 -2.95 -20.93 4.53
N ARG A 63 -2.33 -21.35 5.64
CA ARG A 63 -1.29 -22.39 5.63
C ARG A 63 -1.79 -23.72 5.08
N GLY A 64 -3.10 -23.97 5.06
CA GLY A 64 -3.70 -25.16 4.44
C GLY A 64 -3.75 -25.08 2.91
N LYS A 65 -3.53 -23.90 2.33
CA LYS A 65 -3.44 -23.67 0.88
C LYS A 65 -2.01 -23.47 0.40
N LEU A 66 -1.01 -23.55 1.29
CA LEU A 66 0.37 -23.58 0.85
C LEU A 66 0.63 -24.89 0.09
N TYR A 67 1.38 -24.79 -1.01
CA TYR A 67 1.87 -25.96 -1.74
C TYR A 67 2.61 -26.90 -0.79
N GLN A 68 2.22 -28.18 -0.79
CA GLN A 68 2.83 -29.20 0.03
C GLN A 68 3.65 -30.09 -0.91
N ALA A 69 4.97 -30.00 -0.81
CA ALA A 69 5.86 -30.77 -1.69
C ALA A 69 5.60 -32.27 -1.51
N GLU A 70 5.28 -32.94 -2.62
CA GLU A 70 5.30 -34.41 -2.66
C GLU A 70 6.70 -34.89 -2.27
N ARG A 71 6.81 -35.99 -1.52
CA ARG A 71 8.12 -36.49 -1.09
C ARG A 71 8.44 -37.79 -1.82
N MET A 72 9.68 -37.92 -2.26
CA MET A 72 10.20 -39.19 -2.75
C MET A 72 10.29 -40.20 -1.60
N ARG A 73 10.48 -41.49 -1.92
CA ARG A 73 10.60 -42.57 -0.93
C ARG A 73 11.73 -42.38 0.09
N ASP A 74 12.72 -41.57 -0.25
CA ASP A 74 13.86 -41.19 0.59
C ASP A 74 13.58 -39.97 1.50
N GLY A 75 12.39 -39.38 1.42
CA GLY A 75 12.00 -38.20 2.19
C GLY A 75 12.45 -36.86 1.62
N SER A 76 13.09 -36.83 0.44
CA SER A 76 13.43 -35.60 -0.27
C SER A 76 12.18 -34.94 -0.88
N PRO A 77 12.06 -33.59 -0.85
CA PRO A 77 10.94 -32.89 -1.46
C PRO A 77 11.07 -32.89 -2.99
N VAL A 78 9.99 -33.28 -3.67
CA VAL A 78 9.85 -33.20 -5.13
C VAL A 78 9.29 -31.83 -5.48
N LEU A 79 10.04 -31.09 -6.29
CA LEU A 79 9.56 -29.87 -6.91
C LEU A 79 8.63 -30.21 -8.08
N PRO A 80 7.50 -29.48 -8.23
CA PRO A 80 6.66 -29.60 -9.42
C PRO A 80 7.48 -29.42 -10.70
N SER A 81 7.10 -30.12 -11.77
CA SER A 81 7.70 -29.94 -13.09
C SER A 81 7.57 -28.50 -13.60
N GLU A 82 6.58 -27.74 -13.12
CA GLU A 82 6.35 -26.34 -13.49
C GLU A 82 7.30 -25.34 -12.80
N TRP A 83 8.02 -25.78 -11.75
CA TRP A 83 9.04 -24.98 -11.04
C TRP A 83 10.46 -25.43 -11.37
N ARG A 84 10.58 -26.49 -12.16
CA ARG A 84 11.85 -26.94 -12.70
C ARG A 84 12.18 -26.00 -13.86
N ASP A 85 12.84 -24.90 -13.55
CA ASP A 85 13.37 -23.99 -14.55
C ASP A 85 14.52 -24.67 -15.28
N GLN A 86 14.61 -24.43 -16.59
CA GLN A 86 15.66 -24.99 -17.43
C GLN A 86 17.07 -24.49 -17.04
N GLU A 87 17.13 -23.50 -16.15
CA GLU A 87 18.33 -22.82 -15.66
C GLU A 87 18.80 -23.36 -14.29
N GLY A 88 17.94 -24.08 -13.54
CA GLY A 88 18.29 -24.69 -12.26
C GLY A 88 19.29 -25.85 -12.39
N ASP A 89 19.21 -26.59 -13.50
CA ASP A 89 20.10 -27.72 -13.80
C ASP A 89 21.54 -27.26 -14.16
N ILE A 90 21.76 -25.97 -14.44
CA ILE A 90 23.08 -25.43 -14.85
C ILE A 90 24.10 -25.47 -13.70
N TYR A 91 23.63 -25.49 -12.45
CA TYR A 91 24.49 -25.49 -11.26
C TYR A 91 24.68 -26.87 -10.63
N ASP A 92 23.90 -27.88 -11.03
CA ASP A 92 24.04 -29.26 -10.54
C ASP A 92 25.35 -29.91 -11.03
N ASP A 93 25.90 -29.44 -12.15
CA ASP A 93 27.15 -29.93 -12.75
C ASP A 93 28.43 -29.40 -12.06
N LEU A 94 28.29 -28.48 -11.09
CA LEU A 94 29.41 -27.82 -10.39
C LEU A 94 29.70 -28.39 -9.00
N ALA A 95 28.99 -29.45 -8.58
CA ALA A 95 29.11 -30.10 -7.28
C ALA A 95 29.95 -31.39 -7.30
#